data_AF-A0A087HG08-F1
#
_entry.id   AF-A0A087HG08-F1
#
_cell.length_a   1.000
_cell.length_b   1.000
_cell.length_c   1.000
_cell.angle_alpha   90.00
_cell.angle_beta   90.00
_cell.angle_gamma   90.00
#
_symmetry.space_group_name_H-M   'P 1'
#
loop_
_entity.id
_entity.type
_entity.pdbx_description
1 polymer ?
#
loop_
_entity_poly.entity_id
_entity_poly.type
_entity_poly.pdbx_seq_one_letter_code
_entity_poly.pdbx_strand_id
1 'polypeptide(L)'
;MSKNGARNCLGSMADIRKVFQRFDKNGDGKISMEELKDVIGALSPTASPEETKSMMKEFDLDGNGFIDMDEFVALFQIGSKHGDETTGDGNNNEIRDLKEAFDLYDLDRNGRISAKELHSVMKNLGEKCSIQDCKRMISKVDADGDGCVNFEEFKKMMSNGGA
;
A
#
# COMPACT_ATOMS: atom_id res chain seq x y z
N MET A 1 -28.26 -9.44 -15.40
CA MET A 1 -26.99 -10.09 -15.06
C MET A 1 -25.83 -9.26 -15.59
N SER A 2 -24.95 -8.88 -14.66
CA SER A 2 -23.48 -8.79 -14.81
C SER A 2 -22.87 -7.94 -15.93
N LYS A 3 -22.32 -6.79 -15.52
CA LYS A 3 -20.87 -6.46 -15.54
C LYS A 3 -20.73 -4.94 -15.56
N ASN A 4 -20.50 -4.31 -14.40
CA ASN A 4 -19.80 -3.03 -14.37
C ASN A 4 -18.70 -3.13 -13.31
N GLY A 5 -17.63 -3.83 -13.71
CA GLY A 5 -16.35 -3.77 -13.05
C GLY A 5 -15.70 -2.43 -13.39
N ALA A 6 -15.93 -1.45 -12.52
CA ALA A 6 -15.05 -0.30 -12.38
C ALA A 6 -14.81 -0.16 -10.88
N ARG A 7 -13.99 -1.09 -10.35
CA ARG A 7 -13.27 -0.85 -9.11
C ARG A 7 -12.26 0.24 -9.47
N ASN A 8 -12.72 1.48 -9.45
CA ASN A 8 -11.90 2.63 -9.79
C ASN A 8 -10.84 2.69 -8.68
N CYS A 9 -9.65 2.16 -8.96
CA CYS A 9 -8.47 2.34 -8.13
C CYS A 9 -8.19 3.84 -8.08
N LEU A 10 -8.78 4.53 -7.11
CA LEU A 10 -8.56 5.95 -6.84
C LEU A 10 -7.22 6.08 -6.12
N GLY A 11 -6.13 5.72 -6.82
CA GLY A 11 -4.78 5.63 -6.27
C GLY A 11 -3.92 6.88 -6.48
N SER A 12 -4.51 8.01 -6.89
CA SER A 12 -3.78 9.26 -7.10
C SER A 12 -4.48 10.42 -6.41
N MET A 13 -3.70 11.35 -5.85
CA MET A 13 -4.19 12.58 -5.23
C MET A 13 -5.11 13.39 -6.16
N ALA A 14 -4.92 13.26 -7.48
CA ALA A 14 -5.81 13.83 -8.49
C ALA A 14 -7.20 13.18 -8.51
N ASP A 15 -7.29 11.88 -8.25
CA ASP A 15 -8.54 11.14 -8.21
C ASP A 15 -9.28 11.36 -6.89
N ILE A 16 -8.55 11.39 -5.77
CA ILE A 16 -9.13 11.75 -4.45
C ILE A 16 -9.71 13.17 -4.50
N ARG A 17 -8.99 14.13 -5.11
CA ARG A 17 -9.49 15.49 -5.31
C ARG A 17 -10.75 15.55 -6.19
N LYS A 18 -10.83 14.72 -7.23
CA LYS A 18 -12.05 14.63 -8.07
C LYS A 18 -13.23 14.08 -7.28
N VAL A 19 -13.01 13.11 -6.40
CA VAL A 19 -14.04 12.60 -5.50
C VAL A 19 -14.42 13.69 -4.51
N PHE A 20 -13.46 14.33 -3.85
CA PHE A 20 -13.73 15.43 -2.93
C PHE A 20 -14.59 16.52 -3.57
N GLN A 21 -14.25 16.95 -4.79
CA GLN A 21 -15.01 17.95 -5.56
C GLN A 21 -16.39 17.45 -6.05
N ARG A 22 -16.65 16.14 -6.03
CA ARG A 22 -17.99 15.59 -6.25
C ARG A 22 -18.86 15.66 -5.00
N PHE A 23 -18.24 15.71 -3.82
CA PHE A 23 -18.93 15.77 -2.54
C PHE A 23 -19.09 17.22 -2.06
N ASP A 24 -18.05 18.04 -2.21
CA ASP A 24 -18.03 19.48 -1.97
C ASP A 24 -18.79 20.23 -3.09
N LYS A 25 -20.09 20.49 -2.86
CA LYS A 25 -20.99 21.16 -3.81
C LYS A 25 -20.83 22.67 -3.75
N ASN A 26 -20.56 23.20 -2.56
CA ASN A 26 -20.42 24.65 -2.35
C ASN A 26 -19.03 25.16 -2.77
N GLY A 27 -18.05 24.26 -2.96
CA GLY A 27 -16.67 24.55 -3.35
C GLY A 27 -15.82 25.15 -2.23
N ASP A 28 -16.19 24.97 -0.95
CA ASP A 28 -15.51 25.57 0.20
C ASP A 28 -14.27 24.80 0.65
N GLY A 29 -13.98 23.67 -0.01
CA GLY A 29 -12.83 22.83 0.31
C GLY A 29 -13.05 21.93 1.52
N LYS A 30 -14.31 21.74 1.94
CA LYS A 30 -14.74 20.95 3.09
C LYS A 30 -16.03 20.24 2.70
N ILE A 31 -16.30 19.08 3.32
CA ILE A 31 -17.57 18.38 3.13
C ILE A 31 -18.38 18.56 4.41
N SER A 32 -19.46 19.33 4.31
CA SER A 32 -20.39 19.52 5.42
C SER A 32 -21.28 18.29 5.63
N MET A 33 -21.85 18.12 6.83
CA MET A 33 -22.79 17.03 7.11
C MET A 33 -23.96 16.96 6.10
N GLU A 34 -24.43 18.12 5.65
CA GLU A 34 -25.51 18.22 4.66
C GLU A 34 -25.07 17.71 3.29
N GLU A 35 -23.84 18.02 2.87
CA GLU A 35 -23.26 17.57 1.61
C GLU A 35 -22.98 16.07 1.64
N LEU A 36 -22.41 15.57 2.74
CA LEU A 36 -22.21 14.14 2.95
C LEU A 36 -23.54 13.38 2.89
N LYS A 37 -24.58 13.90 3.56
CA LYS A 37 -25.92 13.30 3.57
C LYS A 37 -26.55 13.27 2.19
N ASP A 38 -26.43 14.35 1.43
CA ASP A 38 -26.99 14.45 0.08
C ASP A 38 -26.31 13.47 -0.88
N VAL A 39 -24.98 13.35 -0.81
CA VAL A 39 -24.20 12.42 -1.63
C VAL A 39 -24.46 10.98 -1.23
N ILE A 40 -24.47 10.66 0.07
CA ILE A 40 -24.79 9.32 0.56
C ILE A 40 -26.22 8.95 0.17
N GLY A 41 -27.19 9.87 0.26
CA GLY A 41 -28.56 9.62 -0.19
C GLY A 41 -28.65 9.34 -1.70
N ALA A 42 -27.78 9.97 -2.50
CA ALA A 42 -27.70 9.72 -3.94
C ALA A 42 -27.03 8.38 -4.30
N LEU A 43 -26.03 7.95 -3.52
CA LEU A 43 -25.33 6.68 -3.72
C LEU A 43 -26.04 5.48 -3.08
N SER A 44 -26.67 5.70 -1.93
CA SER A 44 -27.34 4.72 -1.09
C SER A 44 -28.65 5.31 -0.54
N PRO A 45 -29.79 5.13 -1.26
CA PRO A 45 -31.09 5.65 -0.82
C PRO A 45 -31.61 4.99 0.47
N THR A 46 -30.92 3.97 0.99
CA THR A 46 -31.24 3.28 2.24
C THR A 46 -30.45 3.79 3.45
N ALA A 47 -29.60 4.79 3.27
CA ALA A 47 -28.82 5.35 4.36
C ALA A 47 -29.71 6.16 5.32
N SER A 48 -29.76 5.71 6.57
CA SER A 48 -30.48 6.39 7.65
C SER A 48 -29.65 7.58 8.19
N PRO A 49 -30.30 8.61 8.77
CA PRO A 49 -29.59 9.74 9.38
C PRO A 49 -28.62 9.32 10.50
N GLU A 50 -28.88 8.20 11.16
CA GLU A 50 -27.98 7.61 12.16
C GLU A 50 -26.70 7.05 11.53
N GLU A 51 -26.80 6.39 10.37
CA GLU A 51 -25.66 5.88 9.62
C GLU A 51 -24.79 7.03 9.09
N THR A 52 -25.42 8.08 8.55
CA THR A 52 -24.70 9.29 8.12
C THR A 52 -23.97 9.95 9.27
N LYS A 53 -24.57 9.98 10.47
CA LYS A 53 -23.94 10.56 11.66
C LYS A 53 -22.78 9.70 12.18
N SER A 54 -22.90 8.37 12.11
CA SER A 54 -21.80 7.46 12.43
C SER A 54 -20.65 7.61 11.42
N MET A 55 -20.95 7.68 10.12
CA MET A 55 -19.94 7.94 9.09
C MET A 55 -19.30 9.32 9.28
N MET A 56 -20.09 10.35 9.56
CA MET A 56 -19.55 11.68 9.87
C MET A 56 -18.50 11.60 10.98
N LYS A 57 -18.80 10.92 12.09
CA LYS A 57 -17.89 10.76 13.22
C LYS A 57 -16.63 9.93 12.93
N GLU A 58 -16.68 9.04 11.95
CA GLU A 58 -15.51 8.26 11.55
C GLU A 58 -14.60 9.05 10.60
N PHE A 59 -15.15 10.04 9.89
CA PHE A 59 -14.44 10.83 8.89
C PHE A 59 -13.95 12.17 9.47
N ASP A 60 -14.72 12.79 10.35
CA ASP A 60 -14.44 14.03 11.10
C ASP A 60 -13.58 13.68 12.34
N LEU A 61 -12.26 13.65 12.14
CA LEU A 61 -11.28 13.25 13.16
C LEU A 61 -11.04 14.35 14.19
N ASP A 62 -11.13 15.62 13.75
CA ASP A 62 -10.98 16.77 14.63
C ASP A 62 -12.29 17.16 15.33
N GLY A 63 -13.43 16.62 14.87
CA GLY A 63 -14.75 16.81 15.46
C GLY A 63 -15.34 18.19 15.17
N ASN A 64 -14.88 18.86 14.12
CA ASN A 64 -15.32 20.21 13.77
C ASN A 64 -16.67 20.23 13.02
N GLY A 65 -17.21 19.07 12.65
CA GLY A 65 -18.47 18.93 11.92
C GLY A 65 -18.35 19.12 10.41
N PHE A 66 -17.13 19.08 9.88
CA PHE A 66 -16.78 19.14 8.46
C PHE A 66 -15.68 18.11 8.20
N ILE A 67 -15.63 17.57 6.99
CA ILE A 67 -14.54 16.68 6.57
C ILE A 67 -13.67 17.46 5.60
N ASP A 68 -12.47 17.84 6.02
CA ASP A 68 -11.54 18.54 5.16
C ASP A 68 -10.75 17.57 4.24
N MET A 69 -9.95 18.13 3.34
CA MET A 69 -9.20 17.33 2.37
C MET A 69 -8.18 16.41 3.06
N ASP A 70 -7.59 16.81 4.19
CA ASP A 70 -6.61 16.02 4.93
C ASP A 70 -7.31 14.83 5.60
N GLU A 71 -8.46 15.09 6.24
CA GLU A 71 -9.31 14.06 6.84
C GLU A 71 -9.88 13.08 5.82
N PHE A 72 -10.33 13.58 4.66
CA PHE A 72 -10.82 12.76 3.56
C PHE A 72 -9.70 11.88 2.97
N VAL A 73 -8.49 12.43 2.82
CA VAL A 73 -7.32 11.69 2.34
C VAL A 73 -6.91 10.63 3.37
N ALA A 74 -6.88 10.97 4.66
CA ALA A 74 -6.60 10.03 5.74
C ALA A 74 -7.61 8.88 5.72
N LEU A 75 -8.88 9.16 5.50
CA LEU A 75 -9.90 8.12 5.41
C LEU A 75 -9.81 7.30 4.12
N PHE A 76 -9.49 7.87 2.96
CA PHE A 76 -9.25 7.07 1.74
C PHE A 76 -8.02 6.16 1.89
N GLN A 77 -7.03 6.59 2.68
CA GLN A 77 -5.89 5.76 3.08
C GLN A 77 -6.30 4.67 4.08
N ILE A 78 -7.15 4.98 5.07
CA ILE A 78 -7.57 4.04 6.12
C ILE A 78 -8.65 3.07 5.61
N GLY A 79 -9.60 3.50 4.78
CA GLY A 79 -10.67 2.69 4.17
C GLY A 79 -10.14 1.70 3.12
N SER A 80 -8.90 1.89 2.67
CA SER A 80 -8.13 0.93 1.87
C SER A 80 -7.44 -0.15 2.71
N LYS A 81 -7.80 -0.32 4.00
CA LYS A 81 -7.39 -1.44 4.88
C LYS A 81 -7.92 -2.83 4.46
N HIS A 82 -7.81 -3.14 3.18
CA HIS A 82 -7.54 -4.50 2.70
C HIS A 82 -6.36 -4.59 1.72
N GLY A 83 -5.52 -3.56 1.62
CA GLY A 83 -4.28 -3.64 0.88
C GLY A 83 -3.67 -2.26 0.72
N ASP A 84 -2.56 -2.07 1.43
CA ASP A 84 -1.59 -0.98 1.23
C ASP A 84 -1.97 0.41 1.78
N GLU A 85 -1.39 0.74 2.93
CA GLU A 85 -1.34 2.09 3.48
C GLU A 85 0.05 2.67 3.15
N THR A 86 0.07 3.61 2.19
CA THR A 86 1.24 4.40 1.81
C THR A 86 0.93 5.87 2.03
N THR A 87 1.61 6.49 3.01
CA THR A 87 1.93 7.92 2.94
C THR A 87 3.29 8.16 3.56
N GLY A 88 4.21 8.68 2.75
CA GLY A 88 5.53 9.10 3.17
C GLY A 88 6.63 8.35 2.44
N ASP A 89 7.14 8.99 1.39
CA ASP A 89 8.38 8.67 0.69
C ASP A 89 8.27 7.58 -0.40
N GLY A 90 8.57 7.96 -1.65
CA GLY A 90 8.62 7.05 -2.80
C GLY A 90 9.64 5.91 -2.66
N ASN A 91 10.36 5.81 -1.54
CA ASN A 91 11.22 4.68 -1.21
C ASN A 91 10.55 3.67 -0.24
N ASN A 92 9.44 3.99 0.43
CA ASN A 92 8.90 3.13 1.50
C ASN A 92 8.04 1.97 0.98
N ASN A 93 7.38 2.15 -0.18
CA ASN A 93 6.69 1.04 -0.85
C ASN A 93 7.69 -0.02 -1.31
N GLU A 94 8.77 0.42 -1.97
CA GLU A 94 9.84 -0.49 -2.40
C GLU A 94 10.49 -1.16 -1.18
N ILE A 95 10.74 -0.46 -0.07
CA ILE A 95 11.24 -1.08 1.17
C ILE A 95 10.27 -2.14 1.72
N ARG A 96 8.95 -1.94 1.63
CA ARG A 96 7.95 -2.94 2.05
C ARG A 96 7.92 -4.15 1.12
N ASP A 97 7.85 -3.94 -0.20
CA ASP A 97 7.93 -5.01 -1.19
C ASP A 97 9.23 -5.81 -1.05
N LEU A 98 10.35 -5.12 -0.83
CA LEU A 98 11.65 -5.73 -0.58
C LEU A 98 11.66 -6.52 0.72
N LYS A 99 10.98 -6.04 1.76
CA LYS A 99 10.92 -6.73 3.04
C LYS A 99 10.04 -7.97 2.98
N GLU A 100 8.93 -7.94 2.26
CA GLU A 100 8.10 -9.12 2.03
C GLU A 100 8.83 -10.15 1.16
N ALA A 101 9.53 -9.70 0.11
CA ALA A 101 10.40 -10.58 -0.65
C ALA A 101 11.52 -11.15 0.23
N PHE A 102 12.16 -10.33 1.06
CA PHE A 102 13.20 -10.76 1.99
C PHE A 102 12.69 -11.82 2.98
N ASP A 103 11.50 -11.64 3.57
CA ASP A 103 10.85 -12.62 4.46
C ASP A 103 10.50 -13.93 3.72
N LEU A 104 10.25 -13.87 2.40
CA LEU A 104 10.04 -15.07 1.59
C LEU A 104 11.34 -15.85 1.36
N TYR A 105 12.47 -15.14 1.26
CA TYR A 105 13.78 -15.73 1.05
C TYR A 105 14.45 -16.20 2.35
N ASP A 106 14.28 -15.47 3.46
CA ASP A 106 14.81 -15.76 4.79
C ASP A 106 13.85 -16.70 5.54
N LEU A 107 14.10 -18.01 5.41
CA LEU A 107 13.22 -19.05 5.92
C LEU A 107 13.30 -19.18 7.44
N ASP A 108 14.45 -18.85 8.02
CA ASP A 108 14.68 -18.94 9.46
C ASP A 108 14.50 -17.60 10.20
N ARG A 109 14.26 -16.50 9.45
CA ARG A 109 13.99 -15.15 9.96
C ARG A 109 15.12 -14.60 10.81
N ASN A 110 16.37 -14.95 10.50
CA ASN A 110 17.55 -14.40 11.18
C ASN A 110 17.94 -13.00 10.67
N GLY A 111 17.25 -12.48 9.65
CA GLY A 111 17.55 -11.20 9.02
C GLY A 111 18.64 -11.25 7.95
N ARG A 112 19.00 -12.45 7.47
CA ARG A 112 20.05 -12.72 6.46
C ARG A 112 19.65 -13.90 5.58
N ILE A 113 19.78 -13.77 4.26
CA ILE A 113 19.49 -14.85 3.32
C ILE A 113 20.79 -15.62 3.05
N SER A 114 20.87 -16.86 3.52
CA SER A 114 22.00 -17.75 3.25
C SER A 114 21.93 -18.34 1.84
N ALA A 115 23.07 -18.76 1.28
CA ALA A 115 23.13 -19.45 -0.02
C ALA A 115 22.22 -20.68 -0.13
N LYS A 116 21.96 -21.36 0.99
CA LYS A 116 21.04 -22.52 1.04
C LYS A 116 19.59 -22.10 0.96
N GLU A 117 19.22 -21.00 1.61
CA GLU A 117 17.86 -20.48 1.66
C GLU A 117 17.46 -19.89 0.32
N LEU A 118 18.35 -19.08 -0.28
CA LEU A 118 18.20 -18.59 -1.64
C LEU A 118 17.98 -19.75 -2.62
N HIS A 119 18.78 -20.82 -2.53
CA HIS A 119 18.63 -22.00 -3.38
C HIS A 119 17.30 -22.74 -3.16
N SER A 120 16.85 -22.88 -1.91
CA SER A 120 15.53 -23.46 -1.59
C SER A 120 14.40 -22.68 -2.24
N VAL A 121 14.45 -21.35 -2.17
CA VAL A 121 13.41 -20.47 -2.67
C VAL A 121 13.42 -20.43 -4.21
N MET A 122 14.60 -20.33 -4.84
CA MET A 122 14.73 -20.42 -6.30
C MET A 122 14.22 -21.76 -6.86
N LYS A 123 14.46 -22.86 -6.13
CA LYS A 123 13.91 -24.18 -6.47
C LYS A 123 12.39 -24.21 -6.37
N ASN A 124 11.80 -23.56 -5.36
CA ASN A 124 10.35 -23.43 -5.20
C ASN A 124 9.71 -22.55 -6.28
N LEU A 125 10.43 -21.54 -6.79
CA LEU A 125 10.03 -20.71 -7.93
C LEU A 125 10.15 -21.42 -9.29
N GLY A 126 10.68 -22.65 -9.31
CA GLY A 126 10.83 -23.46 -10.51
C GLY A 126 12.08 -23.16 -11.33
N GLU A 127 12.98 -22.31 -10.84
CA GLU A 127 14.28 -22.07 -11.45
C GLU A 127 15.29 -23.17 -11.11
N LYS A 128 16.09 -23.56 -12.10
CA LYS A 128 17.17 -24.54 -11.95
C LYS A 128 18.50 -23.84 -11.66
N CYS A 129 18.61 -23.22 -10.49
CA CYS A 129 19.88 -22.67 -10.01
C CYS A 129 20.62 -23.70 -9.16
N SER A 130 21.94 -23.85 -9.35
CA SER A 130 22.76 -24.67 -8.44
C SER A 130 23.24 -23.86 -7.25
N ILE A 131 23.61 -24.51 -6.15
CA ILE A 131 24.20 -23.83 -4.97
C ILE A 131 25.42 -22.97 -5.36
N GLN A 132 26.20 -23.37 -6.37
CA GLN A 132 27.32 -22.57 -6.88
C GLN A 132 26.86 -21.27 -7.57
N ASP A 133 25.72 -21.29 -8.27
CA ASP A 133 25.14 -20.09 -8.89
C ASP A 133 24.59 -19.15 -7.83
N CYS A 134 23.89 -19.69 -6.82
CA CYS A 134 23.42 -18.92 -5.66
C CYS A 134 24.60 -18.25 -4.93
N LYS A 135 25.69 -18.99 -4.67
CA LYS A 135 26.93 -18.41 -4.08
C LYS A 135 27.52 -17.30 -4.95
N ARG A 136 27.49 -17.45 -6.27
CA ARG A 136 27.98 -16.43 -7.20
C ARG A 136 27.08 -15.19 -7.22
N MET A 137 25.76 -15.36 -7.10
CA MET A 137 24.80 -14.26 -6.99
C MET A 137 25.01 -13.49 -5.69
N ILE A 138 25.12 -14.22 -4.57
CA ILE A 138 25.40 -13.64 -3.25
C ILE A 138 26.72 -12.88 -3.28
N SER A 139 27.81 -13.48 -3.75
CA SER A 139 29.12 -12.83 -3.82
C SER A 139 29.17 -11.54 -4.68
N LYS A 140 28.16 -11.26 -5.52
CA LYS A 140 28.06 -10.00 -6.26
C LYS A 140 27.45 -8.85 -5.45
N VAL A 141 26.67 -9.18 -4.43
CA VAL A 141 25.88 -8.23 -3.63
C VAL A 141 26.33 -8.19 -2.17
N ASP A 142 26.94 -9.29 -1.71
CA ASP A 142 27.64 -9.48 -0.43
C ASP A 142 28.88 -8.56 -0.40
N ALA A 143 28.69 -7.40 0.21
CA ALA A 143 29.71 -6.38 0.38
C ALA A 143 30.49 -6.57 1.68
N ASP A 144 29.87 -7.21 2.69
CA ASP A 144 30.50 -7.47 3.98
C ASP A 144 31.30 -8.79 4.03
N GLY A 145 31.08 -9.68 3.07
CA GLY A 145 31.83 -10.91 2.85
C GLY A 145 31.46 -12.03 3.82
N ASP A 146 30.30 -11.98 4.48
CA ASP A 146 29.83 -13.02 5.39
C ASP A 146 29.23 -14.23 4.66
N GLY A 147 29.08 -14.15 3.34
CA GLY A 147 28.50 -15.21 2.51
C GLY A 147 26.99 -15.33 2.63
N CYS A 148 26.32 -14.33 3.21
CA CYS A 148 24.88 -14.17 3.30
C CYS A 148 24.47 -12.85 2.64
N VAL A 149 23.16 -12.60 2.52
CA VAL A 149 22.64 -11.33 2.03
C VAL A 149 21.78 -10.71 3.12
N ASN A 150 22.25 -9.61 3.69
CA ASN A 150 21.50 -8.84 4.66
C ASN A 150 20.45 -7.94 3.96
N PHE A 151 19.55 -7.33 4.73
CA PHE A 151 18.46 -6.51 4.18
C PHE A 151 18.96 -5.34 3.33
N GLU A 152 20.08 -4.70 3.69
CA GLU A 152 20.65 -3.59 2.94
C GLU A 152 21.24 -4.05 1.59
N GLU A 153 21.90 -5.21 1.58
CA GLU A 153 22.46 -5.83 0.38
C GLU A 153 21.37 -6.33 -0.57
N PHE A 154 20.29 -6.91 -0.02
CA PHE A 154 19.12 -7.30 -0.81
C PHE A 154 18.43 -6.10 -1.44
N LYS A 155 18.28 -5.01 -0.69
CA LYS A 155 17.78 -3.74 -1.21
C LYS A 155 18.65 -3.23 -2.36
N LYS A 156 19.97 -3.24 -2.18
CA LYS A 156 20.92 -2.80 -3.21
C LYS A 156 20.87 -3.70 -4.45
N MET A 157 20.67 -5.00 -4.28
CA MET A 157 20.49 -5.95 -5.38
C MET A 157 19.26 -5.60 -6.22
N MET A 158 18.13 -5.35 -5.58
CA MET A 158 16.87 -5.07 -6.27
C MET A 158 16.82 -3.66 -6.87
N SER A 159 17.36 -2.64 -6.18
CA SER A 159 17.44 -1.28 -6.72
C SER A 159 18.43 -1.17 -7.89
N ASN A 160 19.41 -2.07 -8.02
CA ASN A 160 20.40 -2.06 -9.10
C ASN A 160 20.09 -3.08 -10.23
N GLY A 161 18.91 -3.71 -10.19
CA GLY A 161 18.40 -4.63 -11.23
C GLY A 161 17.63 -3.95 -12.37
N GLY A 162 17.50 -2.62 -12.33
CA GLY A 162 16.89 -1.82 -13.40
C GLY A 162 17.93 -1.07 -14.23
N ALA A 163 18.65 -1.79 -15.10
CA ALA A 163 19.45 -1.20 -16.19
C ALA A 163 19.49 -2.13 -17.40
#